data_AF-A0A0Q9PFR9-F1
#
_entry.id   AF-A0A0Q9PFR9-F1
#
_cell.length_a   1.000
_cell.length_b   1.000
_cell.length_c   1.000
_cell.angle_alpha   90.00
_cell.angle_beta   90.00
_cell.angle_gamma   90.00
#
_symmetry.space_group_name_H-M   'P 1'
#
loop_
_entity.id
_entity.type
_entity.pdbx_description
1 polymer ?
#
loop_
_entity_poly.entity_id
_entity_poly.type
_entity_poly.pdbx_seq_one_letter_code
_entity_poly.pdbx_strand_id
1 'polypeptide(L)'
;MPFWKFWRKGGASPVQTVPWEATKVRSYKFIEAPGGRVFRDMYLLRLLWEDPAQPHKLKYWMNIGYKGWWEDERLFRLWEHIRRYMEEDGPPIQPGETLRTTRYGKLPKFPAEVIAAAGGPAFSVEAVAALATPGAASFEDVGR
;
A
#
# COMPACT_ATOMS: atom_id res chain seq x y z
N MET A 1 44.12 -3.04 -1.60
CA MET A 1 42.96 -2.68 -0.75
C MET A 1 41.86 -3.72 -0.99
N PRO A 2 41.47 -4.56 -0.02
CA PRO A 2 40.52 -5.64 -0.27
C PRO A 2 39.09 -5.09 -0.32
N PHE A 3 38.35 -5.45 -1.37
CA PHE A 3 37.04 -4.90 -1.78
C PHE A 3 35.83 -5.65 -1.18
N TRP A 4 36.00 -6.29 -0.02
CA TRP A 4 34.97 -7.16 0.55
C TRP A 4 33.93 -6.32 1.33
N LYS A 5 32.85 -5.91 0.65
CA LYS A 5 31.65 -5.38 1.30
C LYS A 5 30.83 -6.55 1.86
N PHE A 6 30.91 -6.76 3.18
CA PHE A 6 29.97 -7.64 3.88
C PHE A 6 28.56 -7.05 3.79
N TRP A 7 27.60 -7.88 3.37
CA TRP A 7 26.18 -7.55 3.42
C TRP A 7 25.78 -7.30 4.87
N ARG A 8 25.59 -6.04 5.25
CA ARG A 8 24.93 -5.71 6.51
C ARG A 8 23.45 -6.01 6.35
N LYS A 9 22.89 -6.78 7.27
CA LYS A 9 21.45 -7.03 7.35
C LYS A 9 20.78 -5.66 7.51
N GLY A 10 20.05 -5.22 6.48
CA GLY A 10 19.29 -3.98 6.53
C GLY A 10 18.29 -4.06 7.69
N GLY A 11 18.37 -3.11 8.63
CA GLY A 11 17.32 -2.92 9.61
C GLY A 11 16.06 -2.36 8.95
N ALA A 12 14.91 -2.48 9.61
CA ALA A 12 13.74 -1.71 9.21
C ALA A 12 14.09 -0.23 9.27
N SER A 13 13.76 0.52 8.21
CA SER A 13 13.89 1.98 8.23
C SER A 13 13.00 2.56 9.33
N PRO A 14 13.37 3.72 9.90
CA PRO A 14 12.51 4.39 10.88
C PRO A 14 11.13 4.66 10.26
N VAL A 15 10.11 4.56 11.10
CA VAL A 15 8.73 4.87 10.75
C VAL A 15 8.65 6.32 10.35
N GLN A 16 7.95 6.59 9.25
CA GLN A 16 7.77 7.94 8.74
C GLN A 16 6.30 8.17 8.44
N THR A 17 5.83 9.33 8.84
CA THR A 17 4.51 9.84 8.49
C THR A 17 4.69 10.94 7.45
N VAL A 18 3.83 10.93 6.44
CA VAL A 18 3.84 11.88 5.34
C VAL A 18 2.41 12.36 5.10
N PRO A 19 2.20 13.66 4.85
CA PRO A 19 0.87 14.18 4.56
C PRO A 19 0.34 13.59 3.25
N TRP A 20 -0.96 13.30 3.21
CA TRP A 20 -1.60 12.69 2.04
C TRP A 20 -1.48 13.61 0.82
N GLU A 21 -1.61 14.91 1.02
CA GLU A 21 -1.60 15.98 0.03
C GLU A 21 -0.25 16.09 -0.72
N ALA A 22 0.83 15.58 -0.11
CA ALA A 22 2.14 15.50 -0.74
C ALA A 22 2.35 14.22 -1.57
N THR A 23 1.37 13.31 -1.56
CA THR A 23 1.47 12.01 -2.23
C THR A 23 1.25 12.17 -3.73
N LYS A 24 2.21 11.70 -4.52
CA LYS A 24 2.06 11.59 -5.98
C LYS A 24 1.89 10.12 -6.36
N VAL A 25 0.93 9.83 -7.23
CA VAL A 25 0.69 8.46 -7.71
C VAL A 25 1.16 8.33 -9.15
N ARG A 26 1.90 7.25 -9.44
CA ARG A 26 2.32 6.92 -10.81
C ARG A 26 2.19 5.43 -11.09
N SER A 27 1.67 5.11 -12.27
CA SER A 27 1.79 3.78 -12.85
C SER A 27 3.07 3.67 -13.66
N TYR A 28 3.71 2.50 -13.60
CA TYR A 28 4.89 2.18 -14.36
C TYR A 28 4.66 0.89 -15.14
N LYS A 29 4.97 0.92 -16.43
CA LYS A 29 5.11 -0.27 -17.27
C LYS A 29 6.58 -0.54 -17.49
N PHE A 30 7.02 -1.77 -17.29
CA PHE A 30 8.39 -2.19 -17.60
C PHE A 30 8.39 -3.64 -18.06
N ILE A 31 9.42 -3.99 -18.80
CA ILE A 31 9.62 -5.36 -19.27
C ILE A 31 10.52 -6.06 -18.26
N GLU A 32 10.04 -7.15 -17.69
CA GLU A 32 10.87 -8.05 -16.88
C GLU A 32 11.27 -9.26 -17.71
N ALA A 33 12.54 -9.64 -17.61
CA ALA A 33 13.10 -10.82 -18.25
C ALA A 33 13.63 -11.82 -17.21
N PRO A 34 12.76 -12.57 -16.50
CA PRO A 34 13.21 -13.54 -15.51
C PRO A 34 14.07 -14.61 -16.20
N GLY A 35 15.35 -14.69 -15.83
CA GLY A 35 16.30 -15.64 -16.43
C GLY A 35 16.61 -15.39 -17.92
N GLY A 36 16.31 -14.20 -18.45
CA GLY A 36 16.69 -13.76 -19.81
C GLY A 36 16.01 -14.48 -20.97
N ARG A 37 15.03 -15.36 -20.72
CA ARG A 37 14.38 -16.18 -21.77
C ARG A 37 12.93 -15.81 -22.08
N VAL A 38 12.24 -15.16 -21.14
CA VAL A 38 10.85 -14.76 -21.30
C VAL A 38 10.72 -13.29 -20.94
N PHE A 39 10.27 -12.47 -21.88
CA PHE A 39 9.96 -11.07 -21.62
C PHE A 39 8.48 -10.97 -21.25
N ARG A 40 8.18 -10.26 -20.16
CA ARG A 40 6.81 -10.04 -19.70
C ARG A 40 6.60 -8.58 -19.40
N ASP A 41 5.47 -8.06 -19.86
CA ASP A 41 4.99 -6.75 -19.46
C ASP A 41 4.54 -6.79 -17.99
N MET A 42 5.14 -5.90 -17.21
CA MET A 42 4.91 -5.77 -15.79
C MET A 42 4.40 -4.39 -15.47
N TYR A 43 3.43 -4.34 -14.57
CA TYR A 43 2.81 -3.11 -14.12
C TYR A 43 2.99 -2.93 -12.62
N LEU A 44 3.31 -1.69 -12.23
CA LEU A 44 3.41 -1.27 -10.83
C LEU A 44 2.67 0.03 -10.63
N LEU A 45 1.99 0.14 -9.49
CA LEU A 45 1.46 1.39 -8.98
C LEU A 45 2.29 1.82 -7.78
N ARG A 46 2.77 3.06 -7.81
CA ARG A 46 3.62 3.61 -6.75
C ARG A 46 3.06 4.90 -6.19
N LEU A 47 3.11 4.99 -4.87
CA LEU A 47 3.04 6.25 -4.13
C LEU A 47 4.46 6.81 -4.03
N LEU A 48 4.60 8.10 -4.28
CA LEU A 48 5.87 8.82 -4.37
C LEU A 48 5.79 10.06 -3.48
N TRP A 49 6.86 10.31 -2.73
CA TRP A 49 7.03 11.51 -1.92
C TRP A 49 8.39 12.15 -2.24
N GLU A 50 8.34 13.42 -2.61
CA GLU A 50 9.52 14.23 -2.92
C GLU A 50 10.25 14.67 -1.66
N ASP A 51 11.51 15.08 -1.81
CA ASP A 51 12.25 15.72 -0.72
C ASP A 51 11.81 17.19 -0.59
N PRO A 52 11.25 17.62 0.55
CA PRO A 52 10.90 19.02 0.75
C PRO A 52 12.07 19.98 0.57
N ALA A 53 13.30 19.53 0.87
CA ALA A 53 14.51 20.33 0.68
C ALA A 53 15.00 20.34 -0.78
N GLN A 54 14.66 19.32 -1.57
CA GLN A 54 15.10 19.14 -2.96
C GLN A 54 13.96 18.55 -3.80
N PRO A 55 13.01 19.37 -4.28
CA PRO A 55 11.77 18.89 -4.91
C PRO A 55 11.97 18.00 -6.15
N HIS A 56 13.12 18.10 -6.81
CA HIS A 56 13.48 17.25 -7.96
C HIS A 56 14.00 15.85 -7.55
N LYS A 57 14.11 15.56 -6.25
CA LYS A 57 14.56 14.28 -5.73
C LYS A 57 13.41 13.54 -5.06
N LEU A 58 13.30 12.26 -5.39
CA LEU A 58 12.40 11.34 -4.72
C LEU A 58 13.00 10.97 -3.36
N LYS A 59 12.28 11.25 -2.27
CA LYS A 59 12.70 10.93 -0.91
C LYS A 59 12.26 9.52 -0.52
N TYR A 60 10.97 9.22 -0.74
CA TYR A 60 10.37 7.94 -0.41
C TYR A 60 9.45 7.45 -1.53
N TRP A 61 9.32 6.13 -1.64
CA TRP A 61 8.34 5.52 -2.51
C TRP A 61 7.84 4.22 -1.92
N MET A 62 6.59 3.89 -2.24
CA MET A 62 5.94 2.65 -1.81
C MET A 62 5.19 2.06 -2.99
N ASN A 63 5.36 0.75 -3.23
CA ASN A 63 4.49 0.04 -4.15
C ASN A 63 3.16 -0.25 -3.45
N ILE A 64 2.05 0.05 -4.11
CA ILE A 64 0.71 -0.32 -3.63
C ILE A 64 0.09 -1.36 -4.55
N GLY A 65 -0.63 -2.31 -3.96
CA GLY A 65 -1.18 -3.46 -4.67
C GLY A 65 -0.14 -4.53 -4.99
N TYR A 66 -0.46 -5.36 -5.98
CA TYR A 66 0.40 -6.45 -6.43
C TYR A 66 1.09 -6.07 -7.74
N LYS A 67 2.33 -6.52 -7.90
CA LYS A 67 3.06 -6.45 -9.18
C LYS A 67 2.37 -7.36 -10.20
N GLY A 68 1.40 -6.83 -10.93
CA GLY A 68 0.55 -7.57 -11.85
C GLY A 68 1.27 -7.95 -13.14
N TRP A 69 0.88 -9.09 -13.69
CA TRP A 69 1.19 -9.46 -15.07
C TRP A 69 -0.02 -9.07 -15.93
N TRP A 70 0.23 -8.57 -17.14
CA TRP A 70 -0.76 -8.33 -18.20
C TRP A 70 -1.77 -7.18 -18.04
N GLU A 71 -2.29 -6.86 -16.85
CA GLU A 71 -3.37 -5.86 -16.68
C GLU A 71 -2.99 -4.73 -15.70
N ASP A 72 -3.06 -3.47 -16.18
CA ASP A 72 -2.95 -2.26 -15.35
C ASP A 72 -4.30 -1.80 -14.76
N GLU A 73 -5.43 -2.19 -15.37
CA GLU A 73 -6.78 -1.82 -14.92
C GLU A 73 -7.01 -2.11 -13.44
N ARG A 74 -6.53 -3.25 -12.93
CA ARG A 74 -6.69 -3.62 -11.51
C ARG A 74 -5.93 -2.68 -10.59
N LEU A 75 -4.79 -2.15 -11.03
CA LEU A 75 -4.04 -1.14 -10.29
C LEU A 75 -4.82 0.18 -10.25
N PHE A 76 -5.41 0.59 -11.38
CA PHE A 76 -6.24 1.80 -11.41
C PHE A 76 -7.52 1.67 -10.59
N ARG A 77 -8.16 0.50 -10.54
CA ARG A 77 -9.29 0.24 -9.64
C ARG A 77 -8.89 0.37 -8.17
N LEU A 78 -7.72 -0.16 -7.80
CA LEU A 78 -7.17 0.01 -6.45
C LEU A 78 -6.88 1.49 -6.14
N TRP A 79 -6.31 2.22 -7.09
CA TRP A 79 -6.08 3.65 -6.94
C TRP A 79 -7.39 4.39 -6.69
N GLU A 80 -8.41 4.20 -7.52
CA GLU A 80 -9.70 4.86 -7.37
C GLU A 80 -10.37 4.54 -6.03
N HIS A 81 -10.24 3.29 -5.55
CA HIS A 81 -10.71 2.92 -4.23
C HIS A 81 -10.02 3.76 -3.13
N ILE A 82 -8.68 3.83 -3.14
CA ILE A 82 -7.90 4.60 -2.16
C ILE A 82 -8.22 6.09 -2.27
N ARG A 83 -8.29 6.63 -3.48
CA ARG A 83 -8.55 8.05 -3.73
C ARG A 83 -9.91 8.46 -3.19
N ARG A 84 -10.97 7.70 -3.50
CA ARG A 84 -12.32 7.96 -2.97
C ARG A 84 -12.36 7.89 -1.46
N TYR A 85 -11.67 6.90 -0.88
CA TYR A 85 -11.58 6.77 0.58
C TYR A 85 -10.88 7.98 1.23
N MET A 86 -9.77 8.43 0.66
CA MET A 86 -8.95 9.50 1.24
C MET A 86 -9.46 10.91 0.93
N GLU A 87 -10.16 11.12 -0.19
CA GLU A 87 -10.52 12.44 -0.72
C GLU A 87 -12.02 12.70 -0.81
N GLU A 88 -12.86 11.66 -0.83
CA GLU A 88 -14.32 11.78 -1.08
C GLU A 88 -15.17 11.14 0.03
N ASP A 89 -14.59 10.87 1.21
CA ASP A 89 -15.25 10.14 2.30
C ASP A 89 -15.89 8.81 1.86
N GLY A 90 -15.29 8.18 0.83
CA GLY A 90 -15.74 6.91 0.30
C GLY A 90 -15.65 5.80 1.36
N PRO A 91 -16.41 4.69 1.20
CA PRO A 91 -16.39 3.64 2.20
C PRO A 91 -15.01 2.95 2.24
N PRO A 92 -14.51 2.57 3.43
CA PRO A 92 -13.22 1.89 3.60
C PRO A 92 -13.14 0.52 2.91
N ILE A 93 -14.29 -0.10 2.67
CA ILE A 93 -14.44 -1.33 1.92
C ILE A 93 -15.70 -1.18 1.08
N GLN A 94 -15.63 -1.48 -0.22
CA GLN A 94 -16.81 -1.29 -1.07
C GLN A 94 -17.87 -2.34 -0.73
N PRO A 95 -19.17 -2.03 -0.92
CA PRO A 95 -20.22 -3.01 -0.70
C PRO A 95 -19.98 -4.32 -1.47
N GLY A 96 -19.99 -5.44 -0.75
CA GLY A 96 -19.74 -6.77 -1.33
C GLY A 96 -18.26 -7.16 -1.50
N GLU A 97 -17.31 -6.29 -1.13
CA GLU A 97 -15.89 -6.66 -1.07
C GLU A 97 -15.56 -7.37 0.25
N THR A 98 -14.47 -8.16 0.24
CA THR A 98 -13.97 -8.87 1.43
C THR A 98 -12.47 -8.68 1.56
N LEU A 99 -11.95 -8.72 2.79
CA LEU A 99 -10.51 -8.72 3.02
C LEU A 99 -9.84 -9.87 2.28
N ARG A 100 -8.74 -9.56 1.60
CA ARG A 100 -7.91 -10.57 0.98
C ARG A 100 -7.30 -11.47 2.05
N THR A 101 -7.56 -12.77 1.95
CA THR A 101 -6.87 -13.78 2.76
C THR A 101 -5.44 -13.95 2.25
N THR A 102 -4.45 -13.72 3.11
CA THR A 102 -3.05 -13.97 2.75
C THR A 102 -2.76 -15.46 2.87
N ARG A 103 -2.44 -16.12 1.75
CA ARG A 103 -2.03 -17.54 1.73
C ARG A 103 -0.77 -17.81 2.58
N TYR A 104 0.02 -16.77 2.85
CA TYR A 104 1.33 -16.86 3.49
C TYR A 104 1.33 -16.70 5.02
N GLY A 105 0.16 -16.53 5.66
CA GLY A 105 0.03 -16.66 7.11
C GLY A 105 0.73 -15.56 7.93
N LYS A 106 -0.08 -14.85 8.73
CA LYS A 106 0.27 -13.75 9.64
C LYS A 106 0.78 -12.48 8.95
N LEU A 107 0.03 -11.40 9.17
CA LEU A 107 0.50 -10.05 8.89
C LEU A 107 1.76 -9.74 9.71
N PRO A 108 2.66 -8.87 9.22
CA PRO A 108 3.78 -8.39 10.01
C PRO A 108 3.28 -7.82 11.35
N LYS A 109 3.93 -8.19 12.46
CA LYS A 109 3.67 -7.52 13.73
C LYS A 109 4.31 -6.14 13.69
N PHE A 110 3.50 -5.10 13.71
CA PHE A 110 3.97 -3.73 13.79
C PHE A 110 4.21 -3.33 15.27
N PRO A 111 5.20 -2.47 15.55
CA PRO A 111 5.36 -1.86 16.88
C PRO A 111 4.09 -1.11 17.33
N ALA A 112 3.82 -1.06 18.64
CA ALA A 112 2.62 -0.43 19.18
C ALA A 112 2.52 1.06 18.82
N GLU A 113 3.66 1.77 18.76
CA GLU A 113 3.75 3.16 18.29
C GLU A 113 3.25 3.33 16.85
N VAL A 114 3.51 2.37 15.97
CA VAL A 114 3.05 2.39 14.57
C VAL A 114 1.55 2.17 14.51
N ILE A 115 1.06 1.21 15.30
CA ILE A 115 -0.38 0.90 15.39
C ILE A 115 -1.14 2.13 15.90
N ALA A 116 -0.66 2.77 16.96
CA ALA A 116 -1.24 3.99 17.50
C ALA A 116 -1.23 5.14 16.47
N ALA A 117 -0.11 5.35 15.78
CA ALA A 117 0.00 6.38 14.73
C ALA A 117 -0.90 6.10 13.51
N ALA A 118 -1.21 4.84 13.22
CA ALA A 118 -2.16 4.42 12.18
C ALA A 118 -3.64 4.53 12.60
N GLY A 119 -3.90 5.04 13.81
CA GLY A 119 -5.25 5.21 14.36
C GLY A 119 -5.78 4.00 15.12
N GLY A 120 -4.91 3.12 15.61
CA GLY A 120 -5.29 2.01 16.50
C GLY A 120 -5.17 0.62 15.87
N PRO A 121 -5.59 -0.43 16.60
CA PRO A 121 -5.52 -1.81 16.13
C PRO A 121 -6.35 -2.01 14.86
N ALA A 122 -5.97 -3.01 14.07
CA ALA A 122 -6.76 -3.40 12.91
C ALA A 122 -8.12 -3.95 13.34
N PHE A 123 -9.16 -3.64 12.55
CA PHE A 123 -10.51 -4.17 12.75
C PHE A 123 -10.54 -5.70 12.68
N SER A 124 -11.49 -6.30 13.40
CA SER A 124 -11.78 -7.73 13.26
C SER A 124 -12.40 -8.03 11.89
N VAL A 125 -12.40 -9.30 11.49
CA VAL A 125 -12.98 -9.71 10.20
C VAL A 125 -14.49 -9.42 10.17
N GLU A 126 -15.16 -9.59 11.30
CA GLU A 126 -16.60 -9.34 11.48
C GLU A 126 -16.91 -7.84 11.37
N ALA A 127 -16.10 -6.99 12.00
CA ALA A 127 -16.22 -5.54 11.89
C ALA A 127 -16.05 -5.06 10.44
N VAL A 128 -15.07 -5.62 9.71
CA VAL A 128 -14.90 -5.30 8.29
C VAL A 128 -16.05 -5.81 7.43
N ALA A 129 -16.61 -6.99 7.72
CA ALA A 129 -17.78 -7.51 7.02
C ALA A 129 -19.02 -6.60 7.25
N ALA A 130 -19.18 -6.05 8.45
CA ALA A 130 -20.23 -5.08 8.74
C ALA A 130 -20.06 -3.82 7.87
N LEU A 131 -18.85 -3.27 7.76
CA LEU A 131 -18.54 -2.11 6.90
C LEU A 131 -18.79 -2.37 5.41
N ALA A 132 -18.70 -3.62 4.96
CA ALA A 132 -18.92 -4.01 3.56
C ALA A 132 -20.39 -4.27 3.19
N THR A 133 -21.32 -4.06 4.13
CA THR A 133 -22.76 -4.27 3.90
C THR A 133 -23.39 -3.00 3.29
N PRO A 134 -24.28 -3.08 2.29
CA PRO A 134 -24.97 -1.90 1.77
C PRO A 134 -25.76 -1.17 2.86
N GLY A 135 -25.54 0.14 3.02
CA GLY A 135 -26.13 0.94 4.11
C GLY A 135 -25.42 0.78 5.46
N ALA A 136 -24.19 0.25 5.45
CA ALA A 136 -23.40 0.02 6.65
C ALA A 136 -23.07 1.29 7.42
N ALA A 137 -22.99 1.07 8.72
CA ALA A 137 -22.48 1.93 9.75
C ALA A 137 -21.12 2.57 9.37
N SER A 138 -20.94 3.84 9.71
CA SER A 138 -19.67 4.55 9.57
C SER A 138 -18.57 3.91 10.45
N PHE A 139 -17.31 4.32 10.27
CA PHE A 139 -16.23 3.88 11.18
C PHE A 139 -16.54 4.12 12.67
N GLU A 140 -17.33 5.15 12.97
CA GLU A 140 -17.72 5.52 14.33
C GLU A 140 -18.68 4.50 14.95
N ASP A 141 -19.53 3.88 14.13
CA ASP A 141 -20.58 2.98 14.56
C ASP A 141 -20.08 1.55 14.83
N VAL A 142 -18.99 1.13 14.18
CA VAL A 142 -18.40 -0.21 14.35
C VAL A 142 -17.39 -0.24 15.52
N GLY A 143 -17.12 0.92 16.13
CA GLY A 143 -16.23 1.07 17.27
C GLY A 143 -14.76 0.95 16.88
N ARG A 144 -13.96 1.97 17.19
CA ARG A 144 -12.50 1.94 17.05
C ARG A 144 -11.83 1.79 18.40
#